data_AF-A0A5B8U7Y7-F1
#
_entry.id   AF-A0A5B8U7Y7-F1
#
_cell.length_a   1.000
_cell.length_b   1.000
_cell.length_c   1.000
_cell.angle_alpha   90.00
_cell.angle_beta   90.00
_cell.angle_gamma   90.00
#
_symmetry.space_group_name_H-M   'P 1'
#
loop_
_entity.id
_entity.type
_entity.pdbx_description
1 polymer ?
#
loop_
_entity_poly.entity_id
_entity_poly.type
_entity_poly.pdbx_seq_one_letter_code
_entity_poly.pdbx_strand_id
1 'polypeptide(L)'
;MEAKSYANGIFSVAFGGNVAPTGGDLSADVHLWKQQLDAGTFGGATQATLDNAYAYHGVAGMTRAAGGAAPLLLQSGWTDALFPVGQSLGAYDALRKADPSAPVALQVADLGHGPGVNHPADVAAFDRQGLAFFDAWLKATAAGRPAPGSATAYTMVCPASARSGGGPYTAASFAALARGRFTLAATGALRITSNGASAKLAAAVAGLSPAGALCTPRAPDRTSHAIVSAVSPGLTLLGLPVITATVATKGRDGQLDARVWDRDPGTGRQRLITRGAYRLTDHQQGRVRFTLDGNGWRFAKGHRIVVELLGRDDPTYGPSPAAFRATLTKVRVALPVRERPSATAHVTRP
;
A
#
# COMPACT_ATOMS: atom_id res chain seq x y z
N MET A 1 2.94 -10.57 -4.09
CA MET A 1 2.21 -10.12 -5.30
C MET A 1 2.69 -8.71 -5.56
N GLU A 2 3.21 -8.46 -6.76
CA GLU A 2 3.91 -7.21 -7.06
C GLU A 2 3.12 -6.36 -8.06
N ALA A 3 3.44 -5.06 -8.10
CA ALA A 3 2.88 -4.10 -9.02
C ALA A 3 3.34 -4.37 -10.47
N LYS A 4 2.72 -5.34 -11.17
CA LYS A 4 3.09 -5.78 -12.53
C LYS A 4 3.23 -4.62 -13.52
N SER A 5 2.33 -3.64 -13.47
CA SER A 5 2.40 -2.45 -14.34
C SER A 5 3.75 -1.76 -14.25
N TYR A 6 4.29 -1.66 -13.04
CA TYR A 6 5.55 -0.97 -12.78
C TYR A 6 6.77 -1.83 -13.06
N ALA A 7 6.72 -3.13 -12.72
CA ALA A 7 7.79 -4.07 -13.10
C ALA A 7 8.03 -4.07 -14.61
N ASN A 8 6.96 -3.98 -15.42
CA ASN A 8 7.08 -3.83 -16.88
C ASN A 8 7.77 -2.52 -17.28
N GLY A 9 7.36 -1.39 -16.70
CA GLY A 9 7.93 -0.08 -17.01
C GLY A 9 9.41 0.02 -16.62
N ILE A 10 9.79 -0.44 -15.42
CA ILE A 10 11.19 -0.46 -14.99
C ILE A 10 12.02 -1.36 -15.88
N PHE A 11 11.52 -2.57 -16.16
CA PHE A 11 12.24 -3.51 -17.01
C PHE A 11 12.53 -2.91 -18.39
N SER A 12 11.61 -2.13 -18.97
CA SER A 12 11.85 -1.48 -20.28
C SER A 12 12.99 -0.44 -20.28
N VAL A 13 13.41 0.06 -19.12
CA VAL A 13 14.50 1.04 -18.99
C VAL A 13 15.74 0.48 -18.27
N ALA A 14 15.68 -0.76 -17.79
CA ALA A 14 16.75 -1.37 -16.98
C ALA A 14 18.10 -1.47 -17.71
N PHE A 15 18.07 -1.53 -19.04
CA PHE A 15 19.25 -1.74 -19.89
C PHE A 15 20.05 -0.46 -20.18
N GLY A 16 19.74 0.65 -19.50
CA GLY A 16 20.60 1.83 -19.48
C GLY A 16 21.79 1.72 -18.51
N GLY A 17 21.87 0.64 -17.72
CA GLY A 17 22.95 0.38 -16.74
C GLY A 17 23.61 -0.99 -16.92
N ASN A 18 24.38 -1.40 -15.90
CA ASN A 18 25.06 -2.71 -15.89
C ASN A 18 24.07 -3.82 -15.53
N VAL A 19 23.77 -4.68 -16.50
CA VAL A 19 22.86 -5.83 -16.36
C VAL A 19 23.61 -7.10 -16.75
N ALA A 20 23.51 -8.14 -15.94
CA ALA A 20 24.08 -9.45 -16.27
C ALA A 20 23.23 -10.15 -17.35
N PRO A 21 23.82 -10.98 -18.23
CA PRO A 21 23.05 -11.85 -19.10
C PRO A 21 22.24 -12.87 -18.29
N THR A 22 21.19 -13.43 -18.88
CA THR A 22 20.40 -14.50 -18.27
C THR A 22 21.28 -15.67 -17.84
N GLY A 23 21.19 -16.09 -16.57
CA GLY A 23 22.02 -17.12 -15.95
C GLY A 23 23.41 -16.63 -15.50
N GLY A 24 23.68 -15.31 -15.57
CA GLY A 24 24.90 -14.67 -15.11
C GLY A 24 24.90 -14.36 -13.61
N ASP A 25 25.48 -13.21 -13.22
CA ASP A 25 25.45 -12.76 -11.82
C ASP A 25 24.00 -12.50 -11.38
N LEU A 26 23.55 -13.31 -10.42
CA LEU A 26 22.18 -13.28 -9.94
C LEU A 26 21.79 -11.93 -9.33
N SER A 27 22.73 -11.13 -8.82
CA SER A 27 22.48 -9.79 -8.30
C SER A 27 22.25 -8.72 -9.37
N ALA A 28 22.50 -9.05 -10.64
CA ALA A 28 22.32 -8.16 -11.77
C ALA A 28 21.54 -8.77 -12.95
N ASP A 29 21.06 -10.01 -12.82
CA ASP A 29 20.27 -10.71 -13.85
C ASP A 29 18.78 -10.31 -13.78
N VAL A 30 18.51 -9.07 -14.17
CA VAL A 30 17.15 -8.52 -14.19
C VAL A 30 16.23 -9.24 -15.19
N HIS A 31 16.80 -9.95 -16.18
CA HIS A 31 16.04 -10.77 -17.12
C HIS A 31 15.42 -11.98 -16.42
N LEU A 32 16.23 -12.75 -15.69
CA LEU A 32 15.75 -13.89 -14.91
C LEU A 32 14.74 -13.44 -13.86
N TRP A 33 15.02 -12.35 -13.14
CA TRP A 33 14.09 -11.80 -12.14
C TRP A 33 12.74 -11.46 -12.78
N LYS A 34 12.75 -10.76 -13.93
CA LYS A 34 11.54 -10.40 -14.64
C LYS A 34 10.76 -11.61 -15.14
N GLN A 35 11.45 -12.59 -15.71
CA GLN A 35 10.84 -13.84 -16.19
C GLN A 35 10.15 -14.58 -15.05
N GLN A 36 10.83 -14.72 -13.90
CA GLN A 36 10.29 -15.38 -12.71
C GLN A 36 9.10 -14.62 -12.12
N LEU A 37 9.18 -13.29 -12.08
CA LEU A 37 8.07 -12.44 -11.64
C LEU A 37 6.84 -12.59 -12.55
N ASP A 38 7.03 -12.56 -13.87
CA ASP A 38 5.95 -12.70 -14.86
C ASP A 38 5.29 -14.08 -14.84
N ALA A 39 6.04 -15.13 -14.49
CA ALA A 39 5.49 -16.47 -14.33
C ALA A 39 4.49 -16.55 -13.17
N GLY A 40 4.57 -15.65 -12.19
CA GLY A 40 3.63 -15.57 -11.07
C GLY A 40 3.60 -16.80 -10.15
N THR A 41 4.58 -17.69 -10.28
CA THR A 41 4.73 -18.93 -9.51
C THR A 41 6.13 -18.95 -8.89
N PHE A 42 6.17 -19.02 -7.56
CA PHE A 42 7.43 -19.03 -6.79
C PHE A 42 7.60 -20.40 -6.15
N GLY A 43 8.76 -21.01 -6.34
CA GLY A 43 9.10 -22.36 -5.88
C GLY A 43 10.60 -22.58 -5.85
N GLY A 44 11.04 -23.83 -5.91
CA GLY A 44 12.47 -24.16 -5.83
C GLY A 44 13.33 -23.41 -6.86
N ALA A 45 12.83 -23.24 -8.09
CA ALA A 45 13.53 -22.52 -9.17
C ALA A 45 13.72 -21.02 -8.91
N THR A 46 12.89 -20.40 -8.06
CA THR A 46 13.00 -18.98 -7.71
C THR A 46 13.74 -18.73 -6.39
N GLN A 47 14.04 -19.79 -5.62
CA GLN A 47 14.55 -19.65 -4.26
C GLN A 47 15.87 -18.87 -4.21
N ALA A 48 16.82 -19.20 -5.10
CA ALA A 48 18.10 -18.49 -5.16
C ALA A 48 17.92 -17.00 -5.42
N THR A 49 17.02 -16.62 -6.34
CA THR A 49 16.69 -15.22 -6.62
C THR A 49 16.12 -14.52 -5.39
N LEU A 50 15.20 -15.18 -4.68
CA LEU A 50 14.60 -14.64 -3.45
C LEU A 50 15.63 -14.47 -2.34
N ASP A 51 16.54 -15.45 -2.17
CA ASP A 51 17.61 -15.39 -1.19
C ASP A 51 18.59 -14.26 -1.51
N ASN A 52 18.96 -14.10 -2.78
CA ASN A 52 19.80 -13.00 -3.25
C ASN A 52 19.13 -11.64 -3.00
N ALA A 53 17.85 -11.49 -3.38
CA ALA A 53 17.09 -10.27 -3.14
C ALA A 53 17.00 -9.95 -1.63
N TYR A 54 16.76 -10.96 -0.79
CA TYR A 54 16.70 -10.79 0.66
C TYR A 54 18.05 -10.36 1.26
N ALA A 55 19.14 -10.96 0.80
CA ALA A 55 20.48 -10.71 1.32
C ALA A 55 21.05 -9.36 0.88
N TYR A 56 20.90 -9.00 -0.40
CA TYR A 56 21.62 -7.88 -1.02
C TYR A 56 20.73 -6.70 -1.45
N HIS A 57 19.43 -6.92 -1.61
CA HIS A 57 18.49 -5.91 -2.13
C HIS A 57 17.34 -5.62 -1.14
N GLY A 58 17.50 -6.03 0.12
CA GLY A 58 16.48 -5.94 1.15
C GLY A 58 16.96 -5.39 2.48
N VAL A 59 16.02 -5.20 3.40
CA VAL A 59 16.25 -4.59 4.73
C VAL A 59 17.08 -5.47 5.68
N ALA A 60 17.33 -6.72 5.30
CA ALA A 60 17.95 -7.72 6.15
C ALA A 60 19.43 -7.41 6.46
N GLY A 61 20.13 -6.70 5.57
CA GLY A 61 21.48 -6.19 5.85
C GLY A 61 21.50 -5.10 6.91
N MET A 62 20.46 -4.26 6.97
CA MET A 62 20.40 -3.10 7.88
C MET A 62 20.24 -3.51 9.35
N THR A 63 19.51 -4.59 9.62
CA THR A 63 19.28 -5.08 10.99
C THR A 63 20.45 -5.87 11.56
N ARG A 64 21.42 -6.26 10.72
CA ARG A 64 22.60 -7.07 11.10
C ARG A 64 23.89 -6.27 11.18
N ALA A 65 23.84 -4.95 10.93
CA ALA A 65 25.02 -4.10 10.95
C ALA A 65 25.68 -4.07 12.34
N ALA A 66 26.99 -4.35 12.39
CA ALA A 66 27.78 -4.21 13.60
C ALA A 66 27.79 -2.73 14.04
N GLY A 67 27.42 -2.44 15.29
CA GLY A 67 27.28 -1.08 15.81
C GLY A 67 25.87 -0.49 15.68
N GLY A 68 24.90 -1.25 15.16
CA GLY A 68 23.51 -0.81 14.97
C GLY A 68 23.29 -0.10 13.63
N ALA A 69 22.03 0.20 13.33
CA ALA A 69 21.71 0.91 12.10
C ALA A 69 22.10 2.39 12.19
N ALA A 70 22.60 2.94 11.08
CA ALA A 70 22.76 4.37 10.95
C ALA A 70 21.41 5.09 11.16
N PRO A 71 21.41 6.37 11.56
CA PRO A 71 20.20 7.18 11.57
C PRO A 71 19.50 7.19 10.22
N LEU A 72 18.18 7.01 10.23
CA LEU A 72 17.39 6.87 9.01
C LEU A 72 16.14 7.75 9.08
N LEU A 73 15.94 8.53 8.02
CA LEU A 73 14.67 9.19 7.73
C LEU A 73 14.08 8.51 6.49
N LEU A 74 13.05 7.69 6.70
CA LEU A 74 12.42 6.91 5.63
C LEU A 74 11.22 7.68 5.09
N GLN A 75 11.20 7.94 3.79
CA GLN A 75 10.08 8.63 3.12
C GLN A 75 9.40 7.68 2.12
N SER A 76 8.07 7.57 2.17
CA SER A 76 7.31 6.80 1.19
C SER A 76 5.92 7.36 0.95
N GLY A 77 5.34 7.04 -0.20
CA GLY A 77 4.04 7.54 -0.58
C GLY A 77 2.90 6.60 -0.26
N TRP A 78 1.79 7.15 0.25
CA TRP A 78 0.49 6.50 0.24
C TRP A 78 0.06 6.11 -1.18
N THR A 79 0.44 6.95 -2.13
CA THR A 79 0.01 6.92 -3.54
C THR A 79 1.13 6.52 -4.48
N ASP A 80 2.29 6.11 -3.95
CA ASP A 80 3.37 5.51 -4.73
C ASP A 80 2.95 4.08 -5.09
N ALA A 81 2.51 3.89 -6.33
CA ALA A 81 2.11 2.55 -6.77
C ALA A 81 3.28 1.68 -7.24
N LEU A 82 4.51 2.20 -7.26
CA LEU A 82 5.72 1.42 -7.50
C LEU A 82 6.29 0.87 -6.18
N PHE A 83 6.50 1.75 -5.20
CA PHE A 83 7.03 1.43 -3.88
C PHE A 83 6.04 1.86 -2.79
N PRO A 84 4.95 1.11 -2.58
CA PRO A 84 3.95 1.46 -1.58
C PRO A 84 4.55 1.49 -0.17
N VAL A 85 3.87 2.18 0.74
CA VAL A 85 4.31 2.42 2.15
C VAL A 85 4.84 1.18 2.86
N GLY A 86 4.31 0.00 2.55
CA GLY A 86 4.77 -1.28 3.11
C GLY A 86 6.27 -1.54 2.98
N GLN A 87 6.93 -1.01 1.94
CA GLN A 87 8.37 -1.20 1.71
C GLN A 87 9.20 -0.51 2.79
N SER A 88 9.00 0.80 2.99
CA SER A 88 9.69 1.55 4.06
C SER A 88 9.19 1.17 5.45
N LEU A 89 7.91 0.84 5.59
CA LEU A 89 7.37 0.40 6.88
C LEU A 89 8.02 -0.92 7.33
N GLY A 90 8.30 -1.84 6.40
CA GLY A 90 9.04 -3.07 6.70
C GLY A 90 10.43 -2.79 7.27
N ALA A 91 11.17 -1.83 6.68
CA ALA A 91 12.48 -1.41 7.19
C ALA A 91 12.36 -0.75 8.58
N TYR A 92 11.42 0.19 8.71
CA TYR A 92 11.12 0.89 9.95
C TYR A 92 10.79 -0.11 11.08
N ASP A 93 9.85 -1.04 10.86
CA ASP A 93 9.41 -2.00 11.88
C ASP A 93 10.52 -2.99 12.22
N ALA A 94 11.30 -3.46 11.23
CA ALA A 94 12.40 -4.38 11.46
C ALA A 94 13.50 -3.76 12.34
N LEU A 95 13.87 -2.50 12.09
CA LEU A 95 14.83 -1.76 12.89
C LEU A 95 14.31 -1.49 14.30
N ARG A 96 13.07 -1.02 14.45
CA ARG A 96 12.45 -0.74 15.75
C ARG A 96 12.25 -1.99 16.60
N LYS A 97 12.03 -3.14 15.95
CA LYS A 97 11.96 -4.45 16.62
C LYS A 97 13.33 -4.92 17.10
N ALA A 98 14.38 -4.69 16.32
CA ALA A 98 15.75 -5.03 16.71
C ALA A 98 16.29 -4.10 17.82
N ASP A 99 15.95 -2.81 17.75
CA ASP A 99 16.33 -1.79 18.72
C ASP A 99 15.20 -0.74 18.89
N PRO A 100 14.49 -0.75 20.04
CA PRO A 100 13.46 0.26 20.37
C PRO A 100 14.01 1.68 20.58
N SER A 101 15.31 1.91 20.50
CA SER A 101 15.94 3.24 20.48
C SER A 101 16.51 3.62 19.12
N ALA A 102 16.42 2.74 18.12
CA ALA A 102 16.97 2.96 16.78
C ALA A 102 16.55 4.33 16.24
N PRO A 103 17.50 5.17 15.77
CA PRO A 103 17.26 6.52 15.28
C PRO A 103 16.61 6.52 13.89
N VAL A 104 15.45 5.87 13.77
CA VAL A 104 14.65 5.78 12.55
C VAL A 104 13.34 6.54 12.70
N ALA A 105 13.00 7.37 11.72
CA ALA A 105 11.73 8.08 11.64
C ALA A 105 11.09 7.92 10.26
N LEU A 106 9.77 8.11 10.18
CA LEU A 106 8.98 7.87 8.97
C LEU A 106 8.25 9.13 8.50
N GLN A 107 8.28 9.38 7.20
CA GLN A 107 7.54 10.41 6.48
C GLN A 107 6.62 9.75 5.46
N VAL A 108 5.31 10.03 5.52
CA VAL A 108 4.34 9.44 4.59
C VAL A 108 3.34 10.48 4.07
N ALA A 109 3.22 10.64 2.76
CA ALA A 109 2.28 11.60 2.15
C ALA A 109 1.76 11.11 0.79
N ASP A 110 0.96 11.92 0.12
CA ASP A 110 0.73 11.80 -1.32
C ASP A 110 2.01 12.22 -2.05
N LEU A 111 2.90 11.25 -2.23
CA LEU A 111 4.23 11.40 -2.83
C LEU A 111 4.62 10.12 -3.59
N GLY A 112 5.72 10.20 -4.34
CA GLY A 112 6.34 9.08 -5.02
C GLY A 112 5.88 8.93 -6.47
N HIS A 113 6.03 7.73 -6.99
CA HIS A 113 5.66 7.44 -8.38
C HIS A 113 4.15 7.55 -8.57
N GLY A 114 3.72 7.73 -9.82
CA GLY A 114 2.30 7.80 -10.18
C GLY A 114 1.45 6.69 -9.52
N PRO A 115 0.15 6.92 -9.31
CA PRO A 115 -0.66 8.00 -9.87
C PRO A 115 -0.97 9.14 -8.88
N GLY A 116 -0.20 9.25 -7.79
CA GLY A 116 -0.31 10.34 -6.82
C GLY A 116 -0.12 11.74 -7.42
N VAL A 117 -0.50 12.77 -6.67
CA VAL A 117 -0.32 14.17 -7.06
C VAL A 117 1.09 14.65 -6.75
N ASN A 118 1.76 14.11 -5.72
CA ASN A 118 2.99 14.69 -5.17
C ASN A 118 2.75 16.15 -4.72
N HIS A 119 1.85 16.36 -3.75
CA HIS A 119 1.40 17.70 -3.40
C HIS A 119 2.58 18.62 -3.02
N PRO A 120 2.82 19.75 -3.74
CA PRO A 120 4.05 20.52 -3.59
C PRO A 120 4.31 21.03 -2.17
N ALA A 121 3.27 21.41 -1.43
CA ALA A 121 3.41 21.88 -0.06
C ALA A 121 3.89 20.77 0.91
N ASP A 122 3.50 19.52 0.65
CA ASP A 122 3.84 18.37 1.50
C ASP A 122 5.27 17.91 1.19
N VAL A 123 5.63 17.86 -0.10
CA VAL A 123 7.01 17.64 -0.58
C VAL A 123 7.96 18.67 0.03
N ALA A 124 7.65 19.97 -0.10
CA ALA A 124 8.49 21.03 0.46
C ALA A 124 8.62 20.96 1.99
N ALA A 125 7.60 20.45 2.69
CA ALA A 125 7.69 20.25 4.14
C ALA A 125 8.63 19.09 4.50
N PHE A 126 8.56 17.98 3.76
CA PHE A 126 9.48 16.86 3.95
C PHE A 126 10.91 17.17 3.52
N ASP A 127 11.13 17.93 2.46
CA ASP A 127 12.46 18.39 2.04
C ASP A 127 13.13 19.21 3.15
N ARG A 128 12.40 20.15 3.77
CA ARG A 128 12.92 20.91 4.91
C ARG A 128 13.28 20.01 6.10
N GLN A 129 12.45 19.00 6.39
CA GLN A 129 12.75 18.03 7.45
C GLN A 129 13.96 17.16 7.10
N GLY A 130 14.12 16.76 5.84
CA GLY A 130 15.28 16.01 5.35
C GLY A 130 16.59 16.80 5.49
N LEU A 131 16.58 18.07 5.10
CA LEU A 131 17.73 18.96 5.28
C LEU A 131 18.08 19.14 6.76
N ALA A 132 17.07 19.36 7.62
CA ALA A 132 17.29 19.45 9.06
C ALA A 132 17.82 18.14 9.68
N PHE A 133 17.36 16.99 9.19
CA PHE A 133 17.88 15.68 9.59
C PHE A 133 19.36 15.53 9.23
N PHE A 134 19.75 15.90 8.01
CA PHE A 134 21.16 15.86 7.60
C PHE A 134 22.01 16.83 8.42
N ASP A 135 21.56 18.06 8.63
CA ASP A 135 22.28 19.03 9.48
C ASP A 135 22.52 18.47 10.89
N ALA A 136 21.52 17.80 11.47
CA ALA A 136 21.60 17.27 12.82
C ALA A 136 22.63 16.13 13.01
N TRP A 137 22.84 15.33 11.97
CA TRP A 137 23.75 14.19 12.03
C TRP A 137 25.13 14.50 11.43
N LEU A 138 25.19 15.31 10.38
CA LEU A 138 26.45 15.62 9.67
C LEU A 138 27.18 16.85 10.24
N LYS A 139 26.44 17.82 10.82
CA LYS A 139 27.03 19.00 11.49
C LYS A 139 26.97 18.89 13.02
N ALA A 140 26.63 17.71 13.53
CA ALA A 140 26.50 17.40 14.96
C ALA A 140 25.58 18.36 15.75
N THR A 141 24.55 18.93 15.12
CA THR A 141 23.55 19.73 15.85
C THR A 141 22.51 18.82 16.49
N ALA A 142 22.13 19.08 17.74
CA ALA A 142 21.04 18.34 18.39
C ALA A 142 19.66 18.76 17.84
N ALA A 143 19.55 19.99 17.33
CA ALA A 143 18.34 20.53 16.73
C ALA A 143 18.01 19.83 15.41
N GLY A 144 16.75 19.46 15.21
CA GLY A 144 16.28 18.86 13.95
C GLY A 144 16.28 17.33 13.90
N ARG A 145 16.78 16.63 14.93
CA ARG A 145 16.67 15.16 15.03
C ARG A 145 15.20 14.76 15.27
N PRO A 146 14.56 14.00 14.37
CA PRO A 146 13.27 13.40 14.67
C PRO A 146 13.40 12.47 15.87
N ALA A 147 12.37 12.42 16.72
CA ALA A 147 12.36 11.45 17.81
C ALA A 147 12.42 10.02 17.24
N PRO A 148 13.20 9.10 17.82
CA PRO A 148 13.23 7.70 17.41
C PRO A 148 11.82 7.10 17.32
N GLY A 149 11.52 6.47 16.20
CA GLY A 149 10.21 5.90 15.89
C GLY A 149 9.15 6.90 15.45
N SER A 150 9.36 8.22 15.54
CA SER A 150 8.32 9.18 15.17
C SER A 150 7.87 9.04 13.71
N ALA A 151 6.61 9.35 13.47
CA ALA A 151 6.00 9.35 12.15
C ALA A 151 5.30 10.68 11.89
N THR A 152 5.55 11.25 10.71
CA THR A 152 4.83 12.41 10.18
C THR A 152 4.09 11.98 8.92
N ALA A 153 2.80 12.29 8.86
CA ALA A 153 1.94 11.97 7.74
C ALA A 153 1.18 13.18 7.19
N TYR A 154 0.98 13.22 5.88
CA TYR A 154 0.00 14.09 5.22
C TYR A 154 -0.98 13.23 4.44
N THR A 155 -2.25 13.61 4.38
CA THR A 155 -3.24 12.89 3.57
C THR A 155 -3.14 13.25 2.10
N MET A 156 -3.53 12.34 1.21
CA MET A 156 -3.93 12.69 -0.15
C MET A 156 -5.03 13.75 -0.11
N VAL A 157 -4.91 14.77 -0.98
CA VAL A 157 -5.87 15.86 -1.10
C VAL A 157 -6.31 15.98 -2.55
N CYS A 158 -7.62 16.09 -2.76
CA CYS A 158 -8.20 16.35 -4.06
C CYS A 158 -9.17 17.54 -4.01
N PRO A 159 -9.30 18.34 -5.07
CA PRO A 159 -8.66 18.20 -6.39
C PRO A 159 -7.14 18.40 -6.35
N ALA A 160 -6.42 17.91 -7.36
CA ALA A 160 -4.95 18.00 -7.43
C ALA A 160 -4.42 19.45 -7.40
N SER A 161 -5.28 20.41 -7.74
CA SER A 161 -5.01 21.85 -7.68
C SER A 161 -5.24 22.47 -6.30
N ALA A 162 -5.57 21.68 -5.27
CA ALA A 162 -5.71 22.19 -3.92
C ALA A 162 -4.43 22.94 -3.50
N ARG A 163 -4.59 24.07 -2.82
CA ARG A 163 -3.45 24.93 -2.43
C ARG A 163 -2.70 24.38 -1.21
N SER A 164 -3.40 23.63 -0.37
CA SER A 164 -2.89 23.08 0.89
C SER A 164 -2.95 21.56 0.85
N GLY A 165 -1.90 20.92 1.35
CA GLY A 165 -1.90 19.48 1.51
C GLY A 165 -2.61 19.03 2.78
N GLY A 166 -2.44 17.76 3.11
CA GLY A 166 -3.35 17.03 3.99
C GLY A 166 -2.91 16.89 5.45
N GLY A 167 -2.15 17.82 6.02
CA GLY A 167 -1.50 17.62 7.32
C GLY A 167 -0.73 18.85 7.83
N PRO A 168 0.27 18.68 8.72
CA PRO A 168 0.85 17.41 9.17
C PRO A 168 0.03 16.71 10.27
N TYR A 169 0.06 15.38 10.25
CA TYR A 169 -0.27 14.50 11.36
C TYR A 169 1.01 13.91 11.94
N THR A 170 1.31 14.22 13.19
CA THR A 170 2.46 13.63 13.89
C THR A 170 2.01 12.59 14.92
N ALA A 171 2.89 11.62 15.16
CA ALA A 171 2.75 10.59 16.18
C ALA A 171 4.13 10.03 16.60
N ALA A 172 4.16 9.38 17.77
CA ALA A 172 5.36 8.71 18.28
C ALA A 172 5.71 7.40 17.54
N SER A 173 4.79 6.90 16.70
CA SER A 173 4.97 5.72 15.86
C SER A 173 3.99 5.75 14.70
N PHE A 174 4.24 4.94 13.65
CA PHE A 174 3.29 4.78 12.56
C PHE A 174 1.92 4.30 13.05
N ALA A 175 1.90 3.30 13.94
CA ALA A 175 0.65 2.78 14.51
C ALA A 175 -0.15 3.84 15.29
N ALA A 176 0.54 4.79 15.93
CA ALA A 176 -0.09 5.88 16.68
C ALA A 176 -0.61 7.03 15.80
N LEU A 177 -0.39 7.00 14.47
CA LEU A 177 -1.06 7.92 13.55
C LEU A 177 -2.57 7.74 13.62
N ALA A 178 -3.04 6.50 13.65
CA ALA A 178 -4.41 6.13 13.95
C ALA A 178 -4.65 6.09 15.47
N ARG A 179 -5.80 6.62 15.90
CA ARG A 179 -6.23 6.62 17.31
C ARG A 179 -7.46 5.74 17.54
N GLY A 180 -8.03 5.19 16.48
CA GLY A 180 -9.17 4.32 16.52
C GLY A 180 -9.29 3.48 15.26
N ARG A 181 -10.33 2.65 15.23
CA ARG A 181 -10.62 1.73 14.15
C ARG A 181 -12.10 1.78 13.78
N PHE A 182 -12.38 2.02 12.51
CA PHE A 182 -13.71 1.91 11.93
C PHE A 182 -13.85 0.58 11.20
N THR A 183 -14.92 -0.17 11.47
CA THR A 183 -15.10 -1.52 10.92
C THR A 183 -16.34 -1.62 10.06
N LEU A 184 -16.20 -2.25 8.90
CA LEU A 184 -17.30 -2.65 8.01
C LEU A 184 -17.33 -4.18 7.93
N ALA A 185 -18.51 -4.76 7.71
CA ALA A 185 -18.64 -6.20 7.54
C ALA A 185 -19.66 -6.54 6.44
N ALA A 186 -19.41 -7.62 5.71
CA ALA A 186 -20.39 -8.17 4.79
C ALA A 186 -21.53 -8.83 5.57
N THR A 187 -22.77 -8.67 5.11
CA THR A 187 -23.95 -9.34 5.67
C THR A 187 -24.14 -10.76 5.13
N GLY A 188 -23.52 -11.09 4.00
CA GLY A 188 -23.64 -12.39 3.34
C GLY A 188 -22.32 -12.89 2.74
N ALA A 189 -22.40 -14.05 2.08
CA ALA A 189 -21.27 -14.59 1.34
C ALA A 189 -21.01 -13.76 0.08
N LEU A 190 -19.75 -13.46 -0.18
CA LEU A 190 -19.29 -12.78 -1.39
C LEU A 190 -18.61 -13.79 -2.30
N ARG A 191 -18.82 -13.67 -3.61
CA ARG A 191 -18.23 -14.57 -4.60
C ARG A 191 -17.39 -13.79 -5.58
N ILE A 192 -16.22 -14.31 -5.89
CA ILE A 192 -15.30 -13.76 -6.89
C ILE A 192 -14.78 -14.88 -7.80
N THR A 193 -14.28 -14.48 -8.97
CA THR A 193 -13.61 -15.36 -9.92
C THR A 193 -12.32 -14.69 -10.42
N SER A 194 -11.46 -15.47 -11.08
CA SER A 194 -10.25 -14.99 -11.75
C SER A 194 -10.49 -13.94 -12.83
N ASN A 195 -11.74 -13.77 -13.30
CA ASN A 195 -12.08 -12.75 -14.28
C ASN A 195 -12.04 -11.34 -13.66
N GLY A 196 -12.18 -11.23 -12.34
CA GLY A 196 -12.27 -9.95 -11.64
C GLY A 196 -13.50 -9.15 -12.06
N ALA A 197 -13.32 -7.83 -12.15
CA ALA A 197 -14.35 -6.90 -12.61
C ALA A 197 -13.80 -6.03 -13.75
N SER A 198 -14.21 -4.78 -13.89
CA SER A 198 -13.88 -3.90 -15.01
C SER A 198 -12.37 -3.66 -15.16
N ALA A 199 -11.77 -4.27 -16.19
CA ALA A 199 -10.38 -4.02 -16.59
C ALA A 199 -10.15 -2.56 -17.00
N LYS A 200 -11.16 -1.92 -17.61
CA LYS A 200 -11.10 -0.49 -17.96
C LYS A 200 -10.96 0.39 -16.71
N LEU A 201 -11.73 0.09 -15.66
CA LEU A 201 -11.62 0.84 -14.40
C LEU A 201 -10.25 0.58 -13.75
N ALA A 202 -9.80 -0.68 -13.75
CA ALA A 202 -8.50 -1.08 -13.21
C ALA A 202 -7.35 -0.28 -13.85
N ALA A 203 -7.31 -0.23 -15.19
CA ALA A 203 -6.30 0.49 -15.95
C ALA A 203 -6.33 2.01 -15.69
N ALA A 204 -7.53 2.60 -15.53
CA ALA A 204 -7.69 4.04 -15.33
C ALA A 204 -7.18 4.55 -13.97
N VAL A 205 -6.83 3.66 -13.05
CA VAL A 205 -6.26 4.00 -11.73
C VAL A 205 -4.94 3.27 -11.47
N ALA A 206 -4.37 2.54 -12.44
CA ALA A 206 -3.12 1.80 -12.26
C ALA A 206 -1.90 2.74 -12.13
N GLY A 207 -0.78 2.22 -11.61
CA GLY A 207 0.40 3.02 -11.26
C GLY A 207 1.00 3.86 -12.40
N LEU A 208 1.07 3.33 -13.62
CA LEU A 208 1.53 4.07 -14.81
C LEU A 208 0.51 5.10 -15.35
N SER A 209 -0.60 5.35 -14.64
CA SER A 209 -1.51 6.43 -15.01
C SER A 209 -0.85 7.80 -14.76
N PRO A 210 -1.29 8.86 -15.47
CA PRO A 210 -0.78 10.21 -15.24
C PRO A 210 -0.88 10.65 -13.77
N ALA A 211 0.03 11.53 -13.36
CA ALA A 211 0.00 12.14 -12.03
C ALA A 211 -1.38 12.77 -11.75
N GLY A 212 -1.88 12.58 -10.52
CA GLY A 212 -3.21 13.02 -10.11
C GLY A 212 -4.38 12.20 -10.69
N ALA A 213 -4.15 11.08 -11.37
CA ALA A 213 -5.23 10.19 -11.82
C ALA A 213 -6.08 9.69 -10.64
N LEU A 214 -5.51 9.55 -9.43
CA LEU A 214 -6.26 9.27 -8.21
C LEU A 214 -7.23 10.39 -7.84
N CYS A 215 -6.95 11.65 -8.20
CA CYS A 215 -7.88 12.75 -7.96
C CYS A 215 -9.04 12.82 -8.94
N THR A 216 -9.04 12.05 -10.03
CA THR A 216 -10.14 12.03 -11.00
C THR A 216 -11.25 11.07 -10.54
N PRO A 217 -12.47 11.55 -10.20
CA PRO A 217 -13.55 10.66 -9.81
C PRO A 217 -13.95 9.74 -10.97
N ARG A 218 -14.29 8.50 -10.69
CA ARG A 218 -14.69 7.46 -11.66
C ARG A 218 -16.14 7.04 -11.45
N ALA A 219 -16.79 6.56 -12.50
CA ALA A 219 -18.06 5.87 -12.34
C ALA A 219 -17.83 4.53 -11.61
N PRO A 220 -18.72 4.12 -10.68
CA PRO A 220 -18.64 2.81 -10.08
C PRO A 220 -18.74 1.69 -11.10
N ASP A 221 -18.01 0.60 -10.83
CA ASP A 221 -18.14 -0.63 -11.59
C ASP A 221 -19.50 -1.29 -11.30
N ARG A 222 -20.24 -1.62 -12.36
CA ARG A 222 -21.53 -2.32 -12.26
C ARG A 222 -21.41 -3.84 -12.37
N THR A 223 -20.24 -4.34 -12.74
CA THR A 223 -19.96 -5.78 -12.90
C THR A 223 -19.46 -6.42 -11.61
N SER A 224 -19.07 -5.61 -10.63
CA SER A 224 -18.61 -6.07 -9.33
C SER A 224 -19.76 -6.26 -8.35
N HIS A 225 -19.84 -7.44 -7.75
CA HIS A 225 -20.90 -7.80 -6.80
C HIS A 225 -20.38 -8.17 -5.41
N ALA A 226 -19.07 -8.34 -5.25
CA ALA A 226 -18.44 -8.65 -3.97
C ALA A 226 -18.07 -7.36 -3.23
N ILE A 227 -19.09 -6.65 -2.73
CA ILE A 227 -18.95 -5.31 -2.15
C ILE A 227 -19.37 -5.28 -0.68
N VAL A 228 -18.60 -4.58 0.13
CA VAL A 228 -18.95 -4.16 1.50
C VAL A 228 -18.97 -2.64 1.55
N SER A 229 -19.96 -2.01 2.20
CA SER A 229 -19.97 -0.55 2.30
C SER A 229 -20.60 -0.04 3.59
N ALA A 230 -20.26 1.19 3.96
CA ALA A 230 -20.86 1.94 5.06
C ALA A 230 -20.87 3.43 4.74
N VAL A 231 -21.79 4.16 5.37
CA VAL A 231 -21.80 5.62 5.32
C VAL A 231 -20.71 6.13 6.27
N SER A 232 -19.86 7.02 5.76
CA SER A 232 -18.83 7.69 6.54
C SER A 232 -19.47 8.69 7.51
N PRO A 233 -19.14 8.62 8.82
CA PRO A 233 -19.49 9.68 9.76
C PRO A 233 -18.56 10.90 9.64
N GLY A 234 -17.59 10.88 8.73
CA GLY A 234 -16.59 11.94 8.52
C GLY A 234 -15.24 11.60 9.13
N LEU A 235 -14.59 10.55 8.64
CA LEU A 235 -13.37 9.94 9.23
C LEU A 235 -12.12 10.22 8.41
N THR A 236 -10.97 10.25 9.07
CA THR A 236 -9.65 10.36 8.45
C THR A 236 -8.94 9.02 8.54
N LEU A 237 -8.82 8.32 7.42
CA LEU A 237 -7.94 7.15 7.29
C LEU A 237 -6.49 7.62 7.44
N LEU A 238 -5.72 6.95 8.30
CA LEU A 238 -4.27 7.10 8.40
C LEU A 238 -3.66 5.73 8.72
N GLY A 239 -3.11 5.09 7.69
CA GLY A 239 -2.44 3.80 7.83
C GLY A 239 -3.00 2.75 6.89
N LEU A 240 -2.80 1.48 7.26
CA LEU A 240 -3.06 0.32 6.40
C LEU A 240 -4.37 -0.40 6.80
N PRO A 241 -5.43 -0.36 5.97
CA PRO A 241 -6.60 -1.20 6.19
C PRO A 241 -6.28 -2.69 6.26
N VAL A 242 -7.04 -3.41 7.07
CA VAL A 242 -6.91 -4.86 7.21
C VAL A 242 -8.22 -5.53 6.84
N ILE A 243 -8.14 -6.54 5.99
CA ILE A 243 -9.27 -7.40 5.62
C ILE A 243 -9.10 -8.76 6.27
N THR A 244 -10.16 -9.26 6.90
CA THR A 244 -10.24 -10.65 7.37
C THR A 244 -11.46 -11.32 6.77
N ALA A 245 -11.32 -12.58 6.36
CA ALA A 245 -12.41 -13.37 5.82
C ALA A 245 -12.18 -14.87 6.11
N THR A 246 -13.22 -15.67 5.95
CA THR A 246 -13.09 -17.13 5.74
C THR A 246 -13.27 -17.40 4.26
N VAL A 247 -12.28 -18.04 3.63
CA VAL A 247 -12.28 -18.36 2.21
C VAL A 247 -12.59 -19.82 1.98
N ALA A 248 -13.26 -20.08 0.86
CA ALA A 248 -13.34 -21.39 0.24
C ALA A 248 -13.03 -21.24 -1.24
N THR A 249 -11.83 -21.66 -1.63
CA THR A 249 -11.30 -21.49 -3.00
C THR A 249 -11.34 -22.81 -3.77
N LYS A 250 -11.67 -22.73 -5.05
CA LYS A 250 -11.52 -23.83 -6.02
C LYS A 250 -10.66 -23.33 -7.18
N GLY A 251 -9.53 -23.98 -7.38
CA GLY A 251 -8.50 -23.58 -8.34
C GLY A 251 -7.14 -23.48 -7.66
N ARG A 252 -6.11 -23.28 -8.47
CA ARG A 252 -4.72 -23.10 -8.05
C ARG A 252 -4.31 -21.66 -8.23
N ASP A 253 -3.24 -21.24 -7.56
CA ASP A 253 -2.61 -19.94 -7.79
C ASP A 253 -3.61 -18.77 -7.74
N GLY A 254 -4.56 -18.81 -6.80
CA GLY A 254 -5.60 -17.80 -6.70
C GLY A 254 -5.09 -16.48 -6.13
N GLN A 255 -5.90 -15.43 -6.24
CA GLN A 255 -5.67 -14.18 -5.52
C GLN A 255 -6.95 -13.57 -4.97
N LEU A 256 -6.79 -12.78 -3.91
CA LEU A 256 -7.80 -11.84 -3.47
C LEU A 256 -7.23 -10.44 -3.66
N ASP A 257 -7.91 -9.62 -4.44
CA ASP A 257 -7.61 -8.20 -4.55
C ASP A 257 -8.71 -7.42 -3.85
N ALA A 258 -8.36 -6.24 -3.35
CA ALA A 258 -9.31 -5.33 -2.75
C ALA A 258 -9.04 -3.89 -3.21
N ARG A 259 -10.12 -3.14 -3.42
CA ARG A 259 -10.07 -1.69 -3.63
C ARG A 259 -11.00 -1.00 -2.64
N VAL A 260 -10.51 0.05 -2.00
CA VAL A 260 -11.30 0.92 -1.13
C VAL A 260 -11.57 2.21 -1.88
N TRP A 261 -12.84 2.55 -2.02
CA TRP A 261 -13.33 3.72 -2.72
C TRP A 261 -14.05 4.68 -1.77
N ASP A 262 -13.85 5.98 -1.98
CA ASP A 262 -14.69 7.04 -1.43
C ASP A 262 -15.72 7.44 -2.48
N ARG A 263 -16.99 7.12 -2.24
CA ARG A 263 -18.10 7.41 -3.16
C ARG A 263 -18.94 8.58 -2.66
N ASP A 264 -18.97 9.61 -3.48
CA ASP A 264 -19.80 10.79 -3.30
C ASP A 264 -21.25 10.47 -3.69
N PRO A 265 -22.22 10.60 -2.77
CA PRO A 265 -23.63 10.34 -3.04
C PRO A 265 -24.27 11.41 -3.93
N GLY A 266 -23.77 12.64 -3.94
CA GLY A 266 -24.31 13.74 -4.74
C GLY A 266 -24.01 13.57 -6.23
N THR A 267 -22.78 13.16 -6.57
CA THR A 267 -22.40 12.89 -7.98
C THR A 267 -22.54 11.42 -8.38
N GLY A 268 -22.66 10.51 -7.41
CA GLY A 268 -22.64 9.06 -7.62
C GLY A 268 -21.27 8.50 -8.03
N ARG A 269 -20.25 9.34 -8.16
CA ARG A 269 -18.88 8.97 -8.57
C ARG A 269 -18.04 8.55 -7.38
N GLN A 270 -16.93 7.86 -7.65
CA GLN A 270 -16.04 7.33 -6.62
C GLN A 270 -14.57 7.59 -6.92
N ARG A 271 -13.77 7.69 -5.86
CA ARG A 271 -12.32 7.87 -5.92
C ARG A 271 -11.62 6.71 -5.26
N LEU A 272 -10.56 6.19 -5.89
CA LEU A 272 -9.77 5.13 -5.27
C LEU A 272 -8.94 5.73 -4.13
N ILE A 273 -9.08 5.13 -2.95
CA ILE A 273 -8.35 5.54 -1.74
C ILE A 273 -7.18 4.62 -1.49
N THR A 274 -7.39 3.30 -1.53
CA THR A 274 -6.28 2.35 -1.39
C THR A 274 -6.68 1.04 -2.00
N ARG A 275 -5.71 0.14 -2.14
CA ARG A 275 -5.89 -1.21 -2.65
C ARG A 275 -4.90 -2.15 -2.01
N GLY A 276 -5.03 -3.43 -2.29
CA GLY A 276 -4.08 -4.43 -1.84
C GLY A 276 -4.43 -5.78 -2.41
N ALA A 277 -3.50 -6.71 -2.28
CA ALA A 277 -3.70 -8.07 -2.75
C ALA A 277 -3.15 -9.12 -1.78
N TYR A 278 -3.71 -10.32 -1.89
CA TYR A 278 -3.34 -11.50 -1.12
C TYR A 278 -3.24 -12.70 -2.04
N ARG A 279 -2.10 -13.40 -2.01
CA ARG A 279 -1.89 -14.63 -2.78
C ARG A 279 -2.54 -15.79 -2.03
N LEU A 280 -3.47 -16.47 -2.68
CA LEU A 280 -4.08 -17.69 -2.13
C LEU A 280 -3.16 -18.88 -2.39
N THR A 281 -3.17 -19.83 -1.46
CA THR A 281 -2.65 -21.19 -1.71
C THR A 281 -3.65 -22.00 -2.52
N ASP A 282 -3.20 -23.11 -3.10
CA ASP A 282 -4.05 -24.00 -3.89
C ASP A 282 -5.23 -24.51 -3.07
N HIS A 283 -6.44 -24.36 -3.64
CA HIS A 283 -7.69 -24.78 -3.00
C HIS A 283 -7.88 -24.25 -1.57
N GLN A 284 -7.27 -23.10 -1.23
CA GLN A 284 -7.22 -22.60 0.14
C GLN A 284 -8.60 -22.56 0.81
N GLN A 285 -8.63 -23.06 2.04
CA GLN A 285 -9.78 -23.03 2.94
C GLN A 285 -9.42 -22.31 4.23
N GLY A 286 -10.42 -21.76 4.90
CA GLY A 286 -10.29 -21.24 6.25
C GLY A 286 -9.99 -19.75 6.31
N ARG A 287 -9.45 -19.30 7.44
CA ARG A 287 -9.31 -17.86 7.73
C ARG A 287 -8.13 -17.27 6.98
N VAL A 288 -8.36 -16.13 6.34
CA VAL A 288 -7.32 -15.26 5.79
C VAL A 288 -7.36 -13.89 6.46
N ARG A 289 -6.19 -13.27 6.51
CA ARG A 289 -6.00 -11.88 6.93
C ARG A 289 -4.94 -11.27 6.03
N PHE A 290 -5.24 -10.10 5.46
CA PHE A 290 -4.26 -9.36 4.68
C PHE A 290 -4.45 -7.85 4.85
N THR A 291 -3.37 -7.13 4.58
CA THR A 291 -3.26 -5.69 4.76
C THR A 291 -3.24 -5.03 3.38
N LEU A 292 -3.89 -3.88 3.25
CA LEU A 292 -3.86 -3.07 2.04
C LEU A 292 -2.68 -2.08 2.08
N ASP A 293 -2.33 -1.48 0.94
CA ASP A 293 -1.19 -0.54 0.79
C ASP A 293 -1.33 0.71 1.66
N GLY A 294 -2.56 1.02 2.10
CA GLY A 294 -2.89 2.14 2.98
C GLY A 294 -3.11 3.45 2.24
N ASN A 295 -3.55 4.46 2.99
CA ASN A 295 -3.53 5.86 2.56
C ASN A 295 -3.67 6.78 3.79
N GLY A 296 -3.39 8.07 3.60
CA GLY A 296 -3.99 9.14 4.36
C GLY A 296 -5.14 9.75 3.57
N TRP A 297 -6.39 9.68 4.03
CA TRP A 297 -7.53 10.25 3.31
C TRP A 297 -8.67 10.66 4.23
N ARG A 298 -9.31 11.80 3.94
CA ARG A 298 -10.55 12.22 4.62
C ARG A 298 -11.78 11.74 3.86
N PHE A 299 -12.46 10.73 4.37
CA PHE A 299 -13.81 10.40 3.92
C PHE A 299 -14.79 11.44 4.44
N ALA A 300 -15.41 12.22 3.55
CA ALA A 300 -16.39 13.23 3.94
C ALA A 300 -17.60 12.59 4.65
N LYS A 301 -18.26 13.34 5.54
CA LYS A 301 -19.48 12.87 6.21
C LYS A 301 -20.59 12.66 5.17
N GLY A 302 -21.29 11.53 5.26
CA GLY A 302 -22.36 11.19 4.32
C GLY A 302 -21.87 10.49 3.04
N HIS A 303 -20.57 10.55 2.73
CA HIS A 303 -20.01 9.72 1.67
C HIS A 303 -20.12 8.23 1.99
N ARG A 304 -20.01 7.38 0.97
CA ARG A 304 -19.95 5.93 1.15
C ARG A 304 -18.52 5.44 1.04
N ILE A 305 -18.05 4.78 2.09
CA ILE A 305 -16.84 3.97 2.05
C ILE A 305 -17.23 2.65 1.39
N VAL A 306 -16.68 2.36 0.21
CA VAL A 306 -16.99 1.14 -0.56
C VAL A 306 -15.74 0.28 -0.65
N VAL A 307 -15.82 -0.96 -0.18
CA VAL A 307 -14.75 -1.95 -0.29
C VAL A 307 -15.19 -2.99 -1.29
N GLU A 308 -14.45 -3.05 -2.38
CA GLU A 308 -14.65 -3.97 -3.49
C GLU A 308 -13.64 -5.12 -3.36
N LEU A 309 -14.11 -6.37 -3.39
CA LEU A 309 -13.27 -7.56 -3.42
C LEU A 309 -13.30 -8.20 -4.80
N LEU A 310 -12.13 -8.57 -5.32
CA LEU A 310 -11.95 -9.01 -6.70
C LEU A 310 -11.00 -10.21 -6.75
N GLY A 311 -11.04 -10.96 -7.86
CA GLY A 311 -10.01 -11.94 -8.17
C GLY A 311 -8.94 -11.46 -9.15
N ARG A 312 -9.02 -10.19 -9.60
CA ARG A 312 -8.09 -9.55 -10.52
C ARG A 312 -8.17 -8.02 -10.46
N ASP A 313 -7.01 -7.35 -10.28
CA ASP A 313 -6.77 -5.90 -10.37
C ASP A 313 -5.60 -5.55 -11.33
N ASP A 314 -5.55 -6.26 -12.46
CA ASP A 314 -4.60 -6.01 -13.55
C ASP A 314 -4.94 -4.69 -14.28
N PRO A 315 -3.96 -3.85 -14.65
CA PRO A 315 -2.53 -4.13 -14.69
C PRO A 315 -1.76 -3.83 -13.41
N THR A 316 -2.42 -3.40 -12.33
CA THR A 316 -1.70 -3.04 -11.09
C THR A 316 -1.06 -4.28 -10.51
N TYR A 317 -1.85 -5.31 -10.19
CA TYR A 317 -1.31 -6.62 -9.82
C TYR A 317 -1.44 -7.59 -10.99
N GLY A 318 -0.43 -8.43 -11.18
CA GLY A 318 -0.50 -9.49 -12.19
C GLY A 318 -1.70 -10.40 -11.96
N PRO A 319 -2.39 -10.84 -13.02
CA PRO A 319 -3.51 -11.77 -12.87
C PRO A 319 -3.01 -13.14 -12.43
N SER A 320 -3.90 -13.91 -11.81
CA SER A 320 -3.63 -15.31 -11.49
C SER A 320 -3.37 -16.10 -12.78
N PRO A 321 -2.32 -16.95 -12.82
CA PRO A 321 -1.97 -17.72 -14.01
C PRO A 321 -2.98 -18.82 -14.35
N ALA A 322 -3.82 -19.20 -13.37
CA ALA A 322 -4.87 -20.21 -13.54
C ALA A 322 -6.26 -19.65 -13.15
N ALA A 323 -7.30 -20.25 -13.74
CA ALA A 323 -8.67 -19.92 -13.39
C ALA A 323 -9.00 -20.40 -11.96
N PHE A 324 -9.71 -19.55 -11.21
CA PHE A 324 -10.18 -19.89 -9.87
C PHE A 324 -11.51 -19.22 -9.55
N ARG A 325 -12.17 -19.72 -8.51
CA ARG A 325 -13.29 -19.05 -7.85
C ARG A 325 -13.13 -19.14 -6.34
N ALA A 326 -13.55 -18.10 -5.63
CA ALA A 326 -13.55 -18.08 -4.18
C ALA A 326 -14.90 -17.61 -3.64
N THR A 327 -15.35 -18.26 -2.57
CA THR A 327 -16.43 -17.76 -1.73
C THR A 327 -15.82 -17.21 -0.44
N LEU A 328 -16.12 -15.96 -0.13
CA LEU A 328 -15.69 -15.30 1.10
C LEU A 328 -16.88 -15.14 2.03
N THR A 329 -16.71 -15.54 3.29
CA THR A 329 -17.70 -15.35 4.35
C THR A 329 -17.03 -14.67 5.55
N LYS A 330 -17.85 -14.14 6.48
CA LYS A 330 -17.36 -13.43 7.67
C LYS A 330 -16.36 -12.30 7.31
N VAL A 331 -16.58 -11.66 6.16
CA VAL A 331 -15.72 -10.58 5.67
C VAL A 331 -15.86 -9.39 6.61
N ARG A 332 -14.73 -8.94 7.15
CA ARG A 332 -14.60 -7.72 7.94
C ARG A 332 -13.45 -6.89 7.40
N VAL A 333 -13.67 -5.59 7.32
CA VAL A 333 -12.68 -4.60 6.90
C VAL A 333 -12.49 -3.62 8.04
N ALA A 334 -11.26 -3.49 8.50
CA ALA A 334 -10.85 -2.56 9.54
C ALA A 334 -10.05 -1.43 8.93
N LEU A 335 -10.52 -0.19 9.11
CA LEU A 335 -9.84 1.02 8.70
C LEU A 335 -9.17 1.68 9.91
N PRO A 336 -7.84 1.89 9.90
CA PRO A 336 -7.15 2.68 10.93
C PRO A 336 -7.46 4.16 10.74
N VAL A 337 -8.09 4.79 11.73
CA VAL A 337 -8.59 6.17 11.63
C VAL A 337 -7.96 7.07 12.68
N ARG A 338 -7.76 8.36 12.34
CA ARG A 338 -7.21 9.36 13.25
C ARG A 338 -8.15 9.66 14.42
N GLU A 339 -9.45 9.47 14.22
CA GLU A 339 -10.47 9.73 15.22
C GLU A 339 -10.28 8.83 16.45
N ARG A 340 -10.58 9.38 17.63
CA ARG A 340 -10.60 8.61 18.88
C ARG A 340 -11.83 7.70 18.92
N PRO A 341 -11.82 6.65 19.79
CA PRO A 341 -12.99 5.80 19.97
C PRO A 341 -14.24 6.62 20.29
N SER A 342 -15.33 6.31 19.59
CA SER A 342 -16.62 6.99 19.68
C SER A 342 -17.72 6.02 19.28
N ALA A 343 -18.68 5.80 20.19
CA ALA A 343 -19.84 4.96 19.92
C ALA A 343 -20.69 5.52 18.77
N THR A 344 -20.91 6.84 18.75
CA THR A 344 -21.70 7.55 17.73
C THR A 344 -21.10 7.46 16.33
N ALA A 345 -19.77 7.46 16.23
CA ALA A 345 -19.06 7.32 14.95
C ALA A 345 -18.70 5.86 14.62
N HIS A 346 -19.12 4.89 15.45
CA HIS A 346 -18.73 3.48 15.37
C HIS A 346 -17.21 3.27 15.28
N VAL A 347 -16.44 4.12 15.96
CA VAL A 347 -14.98 4.02 16.06
C VAL A 347 -14.65 3.30 17.37
N THR A 348 -13.90 2.21 17.25
CA THR A 348 -13.41 1.43 18.39
C THR A 348 -11.95 1.76 18.69
N ARG A 349 -11.41 1.22 19.78
CA ARG A 349 -9.95 1.24 20.00
C ARG A 349 -9.22 0.54 18.83
N PRO A 350 -7.99 0.98 18.50
CA PRO A 350 -7.19 0.43 17.41
C PRO A 350 -7.16 -1.10 17.37
#